data_AF-A0A8S0ULD0-F1
#
_entry.id   AF-A0A8S0ULD0-F1
#
_cell.length_a   1.000
_cell.length_b   1.000
_cell.length_c   1.000
_cell.angle_alpha   90.00
_cell.angle_beta   90.00
_cell.angle_gamma   90.00
#
_symmetry.space_group_name_H-M   'P 1'
#
loop_
_entity.id
_entity.type
_entity.pdbx_description
1 polymer ?
#
loop_
_entity_poly.entity_id
_entity_poly.type
_entity_poly.pdbx_seq_one_letter_code
_entity_poly.pdbx_strand_id
1 'polypeptide(L)'
;GATVILSGPSGPPVTSVPGQNSELVLTPNIPDINVVVPDDNHLQHVIDTMALYVLDGGCAFEQAIMERGRGNPLFSFLFELGSKEHTYYVWRLYSYAQ
;
A
#
# COMPACT_ATOMS: atom_id res chain seq x y z
N GLY A 1 46.49 -40.40 -20.08
CA GLY A 1 45.32 -41.01 -20.73
C GLY A 1 44.97 -42.30 -20.00
N ALA A 2 43.70 -42.44 -19.61
CA ALA A 2 42.96 -43.70 -19.52
C ALA A 2 41.58 -43.40 -18.89
N THR A 3 40.55 -43.68 -19.67
CA THR A 3 39.11 -43.52 -19.41
C THR A 3 38.60 -44.48 -18.34
N VAL A 4 37.58 -44.06 -17.57
CA VAL A 4 36.57 -45.00 -17.07
C VAL A 4 35.18 -44.40 -17.27
N ILE A 5 34.39 -45.02 -18.13
CA ILE A 5 32.98 -44.72 -18.40
C ILE A 5 32.15 -45.69 -17.56
N LEU A 6 31.20 -45.19 -16.79
CA LEU A 6 30.05 -45.97 -16.33
C LEU A 6 28.79 -45.35 -16.93
N SER A 7 28.14 -46.12 -17.79
CA SER A 7 26.86 -45.77 -18.40
C SER A 7 25.70 -46.31 -17.57
N GLY A 8 24.62 -45.52 -17.48
CA GLY A 8 23.24 -46.00 -17.30
C GLY A 8 22.33 -45.03 -16.54
N PRO A 9 21.01 -45.08 -16.74
CA PRO A 9 20.30 -44.85 -18.00
C PRO A 9 19.13 -43.83 -17.86
N SER A 10 18.68 -43.28 -18.98
CA SER A 10 17.31 -42.80 -19.27
C SER A 10 16.64 -41.83 -18.29
N GLY A 11 16.84 -40.52 -18.53
CA GLY A 11 15.87 -39.51 -18.12
C GLY A 11 14.80 -39.32 -19.22
N PRO A 12 13.49 -39.31 -18.89
CA PRO A 12 12.43 -39.02 -19.86
C PRO A 12 12.42 -37.54 -20.29
N PRO A 13 11.80 -37.22 -21.44
CA PRO A 13 11.97 -35.97 -22.16
C PRO A 13 11.15 -34.80 -21.58
N VAL A 14 11.57 -33.60 -21.97
CA VAL A 14 10.94 -32.30 -21.76
C VAL A 14 9.41 -32.38 -21.79
N THR A 15 8.76 -32.12 -20.65
CA THR A 15 7.33 -31.84 -20.60
C THR A 15 7.17 -30.36 -20.33
N SER A 16 6.76 -29.66 -21.39
CA SER A 16 6.12 -28.35 -21.37
C SER A 16 5.12 -28.26 -20.21
N VAL A 17 5.35 -27.33 -19.28
CA VAL A 17 4.38 -26.92 -18.26
C VAL A 17 3.14 -26.36 -18.97
N PRO A 18 1.96 -27.01 -18.91
CA PRO A 18 0.72 -26.39 -19.31
C PRO A 18 0.26 -25.46 -18.19
N GLY A 19 -0.30 -24.33 -18.59
CA GLY A 19 -0.73 -23.24 -17.72
C GLY A 19 -1.33 -23.69 -16.39
N GLN A 20 -0.63 -23.32 -15.32
CA GLN A 20 -1.26 -23.24 -14.02
C GLN A 20 -1.89 -21.85 -13.98
N ASN A 21 -3.23 -21.86 -14.10
CA ASN A 21 -4.11 -20.82 -13.63
C ASN A 21 -3.45 -20.05 -12.48
N SER A 22 -3.33 -18.73 -12.64
CA SER A 22 -3.09 -17.84 -11.51
C SER A 22 -4.32 -17.92 -10.62
N GLU A 23 -4.39 -18.97 -9.81
CA GLU A 23 -5.26 -19.07 -8.67
C GLU A 23 -4.84 -17.92 -7.76
N LEU A 24 -5.62 -16.84 -7.80
CA LEU A 24 -5.56 -15.77 -6.83
C LEU A 24 -5.82 -16.43 -5.47
N VAL A 25 -4.75 -16.83 -4.79
CA VAL A 25 -4.79 -17.27 -3.40
C VAL A 25 -5.33 -16.07 -2.63
N LEU A 26 -6.63 -16.09 -2.35
CA LEU A 26 -7.27 -15.12 -1.48
C LEU A 26 -6.61 -15.28 -0.11
N THR A 27 -5.73 -14.33 0.21
CA THR A 27 -5.05 -14.29 1.50
C THR A 27 -6.10 -14.25 2.61
N PRO A 28 -6.03 -15.15 3.59
CA PRO A 28 -7.06 -15.25 4.61
C PRO A 28 -6.97 -14.05 5.56
N ASN A 29 -8.06 -13.28 5.64
CA ASN A 29 -8.36 -12.36 6.75
C ASN A 29 -7.48 -11.10 6.87
N ILE A 30 -7.22 -10.39 5.76
CA ILE A 30 -6.98 -8.95 5.91
C ILE A 30 -8.36 -8.33 6.12
N PRO A 31 -8.64 -7.69 7.28
CA PRO A 31 -9.91 -7.00 7.46
C PRO A 31 -10.02 -5.95 6.34
N ASP A 32 -11.11 -6.01 5.57
CA ASP A 32 -11.42 -4.99 4.58
C ASP A 32 -11.42 -3.64 5.29
N ILE A 33 -10.42 -2.80 4.99
CA ILE A 33 -10.34 -1.45 5.55
C ILE A 33 -11.48 -0.67 4.90
N ASN A 34 -12.61 -0.57 5.60
CA ASN A 34 -13.73 0.23 5.14
C ASN A 34 -13.40 1.71 5.33
N VAL A 35 -12.95 2.34 4.25
CA VAL A 35 -12.62 3.76 4.23
C VAL A 35 -13.87 4.56 3.91
N VAL A 36 -14.32 5.36 4.87
CA VAL A 36 -15.45 6.27 4.69
C VAL A 36 -14.92 7.61 4.18
N VAL A 37 -15.38 8.02 2.99
CA VAL A 37 -15.08 9.35 2.46
C VAL A 37 -15.75 10.41 3.36
N PRO A 38 -15.06 11.47 3.77
CA PRO A 38 -15.67 12.56 4.53
C PRO A 38 -16.84 13.18 3.77
N ASP A 39 -17.94 13.48 4.47
CA ASP A 39 -19.14 14.10 3.87
C ASP A 39 -18.90 15.56 3.46
N ASP A 40 -17.94 16.22 4.13
CA ASP A 40 -17.51 17.58 3.82
C ASP A 40 -16.49 17.57 2.67
N ASN A 41 -16.92 18.10 1.52
CA ASN A 41 -16.09 18.21 0.32
C ASN A 41 -14.85 19.10 0.54
N HIS A 42 -14.95 20.12 1.40
CA HIS A 42 -13.80 20.97 1.69
C HIS A 42 -12.75 20.21 2.50
N LEU A 43 -13.19 19.50 3.55
CA LEU A 43 -12.31 18.67 4.36
C LEU A 43 -11.66 17.55 3.54
N GLN A 44 -12.45 16.89 2.68
CA GLN A 44 -11.93 15.89 1.74
C GLN A 44 -10.81 16.48 0.86
N HIS A 45 -11.05 17.66 0.27
CA HIS A 45 -10.05 18.32 -0.57
C HIS A 45 -8.79 18.70 0.20
N VAL A 46 -8.92 19.14 1.46
CA VAL A 46 -7.78 19.43 2.34
C VAL A 46 -6.97 18.16 2.60
N ILE A 47 -7.63 17.04 2.93
CA ILE A 47 -6.96 15.76 3.19
C ILE A 47 -6.24 15.24 1.93
N ASP A 48 -6.91 15.30 0.78
CA ASP A 48 -6.33 14.90 -0.52
C ASP A 48 -5.08 15.71 -0.85
N THR A 49 -5.18 17.03 -0.71
CA THR A 49 -4.08 17.96 -0.96
C THR A 49 -2.93 17.72 0.02
N MET A 50 -3.25 17.50 1.29
CA MET A 50 -2.26 17.21 2.32
C MET A 50 -1.49 15.92 1.99
N ALA A 51 -2.19 14.85 1.61
CA ALA A 51 -1.55 13.58 1.25
C ALA A 51 -0.58 13.71 0.06
N LEU A 52 -0.94 14.50 -0.97
CA LEU A 52 -0.04 14.77 -2.10
C LEU A 52 1.24 15.49 -1.65
N TYR A 53 1.12 16.52 -0.81
CA TYR A 53 2.29 17.25 -0.34
C TYR A 53 3.15 16.45 0.63
N VAL A 54 2.57 15.52 1.40
CA VAL A 54 3.33 14.61 2.27
C VAL A 54 4.07 13.56 1.45
N LEU A 55 3.55 13.13 0.30
CA LEU A 55 4.29 12.23 -0.59
C LEU A 55 5.50 12.90 -1.25
N ASP A 56 5.38 14.19 -1.59
CA ASP A 56 6.48 14.97 -2.18
C ASP A 56 7.49 15.45 -1.11
N GLY A 57 6.99 16.00 0.00
CA GLY A 57 7.79 16.60 1.07
C GLY A 57 8.17 15.68 2.23
N GLY A 58 7.62 14.46 2.27
CA GLY A 58 7.84 13.46 3.31
C GLY A 58 7.35 13.85 4.70
N CYS A 59 7.82 13.12 5.71
CA CYS A 59 7.46 13.34 7.13
C CYS A 59 7.78 14.75 7.63
N ALA A 60 8.81 15.40 7.08
CA ALA A 60 9.19 16.76 7.49
C ALA A 60 8.10 17.78 7.14
N PHE A 61 7.45 17.62 5.99
CA PHE A 61 6.32 18.46 5.61
C PHE A 61 5.12 18.22 6.52
N GLU A 62 4.77 16.95 6.77
CA GLU A 62 3.69 16.58 7.69
C GLU A 62 3.90 17.23 9.07
N GLN A 63 5.10 17.08 9.63
CA GLN A 63 5.44 17.64 10.93
C GLN A 63 5.34 19.17 10.95
N ALA A 64 5.80 19.86 9.90
CA ALA A 64 5.70 21.32 9.80
C ALA A 64 4.24 21.79 9.78
N ILE A 65 3.35 21.04 9.13
CA ILE A 65 1.90 21.32 9.15
C ILE A 65 1.30 21.01 10.52
N MET A 66 1.70 19.93 11.19
CA MET A 66 1.25 19.62 12.54
C MET A 66 1.65 20.70 13.56
N GLU A 67 2.87 21.23 13.47
CA GLU A 67 3.34 22.31 14.36
C GLU A 67 2.54 23.61 14.17
N ARG A 68 2.25 23.97 12.91
CA ARG A 68 1.53 25.21 12.55
C ARG A 68 0.01 25.09 12.67
N GLY A 69 -0.54 23.92 12.37
CA GLY A 69 -1.96 23.61 12.34
C GLY A 69 -2.53 23.25 13.70
N ARG A 70 -1.72 23.28 14.77
CA ARG A 70 -2.16 22.94 16.13
C ARG A 70 -3.29 23.87 16.59
N GLY A 71 -4.45 23.28 16.91
CA GLY A 71 -5.65 24.03 17.29
C GLY A 71 -6.51 24.50 16.11
N ASN A 72 -6.12 24.22 14.87
CA ASN A 72 -6.96 24.44 13.70
C ASN A 72 -7.78 23.17 13.40
N PRO A 73 -9.12 23.24 13.42
CA PRO A 73 -9.97 22.07 13.17
C PRO A 73 -9.80 21.46 11.78
N LEU A 74 -9.33 22.22 10.79
CA LEU A 74 -9.06 21.71 9.44
C LEU A 74 -7.96 20.65 9.42
N PHE A 75 -7.03 20.68 10.38
CA PHE A 75 -5.93 19.73 10.49
C PHE A 75 -6.11 18.75 11.65
N SER A 76 -7.30 18.67 12.27
CA SER A 76 -7.57 17.74 13.37
C SER A 76 -7.28 16.29 13.01
N PHE A 77 -7.47 15.90 11.75
CA PHE A 77 -7.19 14.55 11.25
C PHE A 77 -5.72 14.13 11.37
N LEU A 78 -4.78 15.09 11.52
CA LEU A 78 -3.36 14.79 11.77
C LEU A 78 -3.09 14.43 13.25
N PHE A 79 -4.02 14.74 14.15
CA PHE A 79 -3.87 14.50 15.59
C PHE A 79 -4.82 13.41 16.11
N GLU A 80 -6.01 13.29 15.52
CA GLU A 80 -7.03 12.32 15.91
C GLU A 80 -6.86 11.00 15.14
N LEU A 81 -5.85 10.21 15.51
CA LEU A 81 -5.46 8.98 14.79
C LEU A 81 -6.57 7.91 14.72
N GLY A 82 -7.58 7.98 15.60
CA GLY A 82 -8.73 7.06 15.60
C GLY A 82 -9.94 7.55 14.78
N SER A 83 -9.85 8.74 14.17
CA SER A 83 -10.95 9.32 13.40
C SER A 83 -11.09 8.66 12.02
N LYS A 84 -12.29 8.75 11.44
CA LYS A 84 -12.54 8.30 10.06
C LYS A 84 -11.74 9.14 9.05
N GLU A 85 -11.55 10.42 9.36
CA GLU A 85 -10.76 11.37 8.58
C GLU A 85 -9.28 10.99 8.56
N HIS A 86 -8.71 10.58 9.69
CA HIS A 86 -7.34 10.08 9.72
C HIS A 86 -7.19 8.79 8.91
N THR A 87 -8.15 7.88 9.04
CA THR A 87 -8.18 6.64 8.23
C THR A 87 -8.23 6.96 6.73
N TYR A 88 -9.04 7.94 6.34
CA TYR A 88 -9.12 8.44 4.96
C TYR A 88 -7.79 9.05 4.50
N TYR A 89 -7.13 9.85 5.34
CA TYR A 89 -5.82 10.43 5.06
C TYR A 89 -4.74 9.35 4.80
N VAL A 90 -4.64 8.34 5.68
CA VAL A 90 -3.68 7.23 5.50
C VAL A 90 -3.98 6.43 4.25
N TRP A 91 -5.27 6.16 3.97
CA TRP A 91 -5.67 5.50 2.74
C TRP A 91 -5.29 6.32 1.50
N ARG A 92 -5.40 7.65 1.55
CA ARG A 92 -4.98 8.52 0.46
C ARG A 92 -3.49 8.48 0.21
N LEU A 93 -2.67 8.53 1.25
CA LEU A 93 -1.22 8.35 1.13
C LEU A 93 -0.87 7.04 0.43
N TYR A 94 -1.51 5.93 0.83
CA TYR A 94 -1.30 4.62 0.21
C TYR A 94 -1.77 4.59 -1.25
N SER A 95 -2.96 5.13 -1.52
CA SER A 95 -3.57 5.12 -2.85
C SER A 95 -2.78 5.94 -3.88
N TYR A 96 -2.15 7.04 -3.46
CA TYR A 96 -1.32 7.86 -4.32
C TYR A 96 0.10 7.33 -4.51
N ALA A 97 0.60 6.50 -3.59
CA ALA A 97 1.93 5.90 -3.68
C ALA A 97 1.99 4.63 -4.56
N GLN A 98 0.85 4.18 -5.08
CA GLN A 98 0.69 2.95 -5.88
C GLN A 98 0.99 3.12 -7.37
#